data_AF-A0A947FGN2-F1
#
_entry.id   AF-A0A947FGN2-F1
#
_cell.length_a   1.000
_cell.length_b   1.000
_cell.length_c   1.000
_cell.angle_alpha   90.00
_cell.angle_beta   90.00
_cell.angle_gamma   90.00
#
_symmetry.space_group_name_H-M   'P 1'
#
loop_
_entity.id
_entity.type
_entity.pdbx_description
1 polymer ?
#
loop_
_entity_poly.entity_id
_entity_poly.type
_entity_poly.pdbx_seq_one_letter_code
_entity_poly.pdbx_strand_id
1 'polypeptide(L)'
;VMRIPLTYLANLLRAGDEEQIRLSLRRIMVLRSYMRSKRLEGEADIGVLEKVGMTEEMAEEMYRLLAIAKYKDRFVIPTVKKEKEVDLYREQGAAGFDPHGA
;
A
#
# COMPACT_ATOMS: atom_id res chain seq x y z
N VAL A 1 19.77 1.60 -13.80
CA VAL A 1 19.90 0.29 -13.10
C VAL A 1 19.69 0.52 -11.60
N MET A 2 18.99 -0.40 -10.93
CA MET A 2 18.78 -0.32 -9.47
C MET A 2 20.10 -0.59 -8.75
N ARG A 3 20.49 0.30 -7.83
CA ARG A 3 21.76 0.23 -7.09
C ARG A 3 21.70 -0.66 -5.84
N ILE A 4 20.50 -0.84 -5.30
CA ILE A 4 20.28 -1.65 -4.10
C ILE A 4 20.36 -3.13 -4.51
N PRO A 5 21.17 -3.96 -3.82
CA PRO A 5 21.22 -5.40 -4.07
C PRO A 5 19.85 -6.05 -3.84
N LEU A 6 19.43 -6.89 -4.79
CA LEU A 6 18.16 -7.61 -4.68
C LEU A 6 18.17 -8.59 -3.49
N THR A 7 19.30 -9.28 -3.30
CA THR A 7 19.57 -10.17 -2.15
C THR A 7 19.29 -9.51 -0.80
N TYR A 8 19.67 -8.23 -0.64
CA TYR A 8 19.45 -7.48 0.59
C TYR A 8 17.95 -7.33 0.88
N LEU A 9 17.16 -6.92 -0.12
CA LEU A 9 15.72 -6.75 0.02
C LEU A 9 15.00 -8.08 0.24
N ALA A 10 15.45 -9.15 -0.42
CA ALA A 10 14.91 -10.49 -0.26
C ALA A 10 15.09 -11.01 1.17
N ASN A 11 16.29 -10.85 1.74
CA ASN A 11 16.57 -11.25 3.12
C ASN A 11 15.73 -10.45 4.13
N LEU A 12 15.51 -9.16 3.87
CA LEU A 12 14.74 -8.29 4.76
C LEU A 12 13.22 -8.55 4.71
N LEU A 13 12.66 -8.75 3.52
CA LEU A 13 11.21 -8.68 3.30
C LEU A 13 10.56 -10.04 2.99
N ARG A 14 11.35 -11.04 2.59
CA ARG A 14 10.83 -12.34 2.14
C ARG A 14 11.76 -13.52 2.47
N ALA A 15 12.50 -13.44 3.58
CA ALA A 15 13.37 -14.53 4.05
C ALA A 15 14.32 -15.11 2.98
N GLY A 16 14.81 -14.26 2.07
CA GLY A 16 15.74 -14.62 1.01
C GLY A 16 15.13 -14.93 -0.37
N ASP A 17 13.79 -14.91 -0.52
CA ASP A 17 13.13 -15.11 -1.82
C ASP A 17 13.23 -13.86 -2.72
N GLU A 18 14.20 -13.89 -3.63
CA GLU A 18 14.46 -12.81 -4.59
C GLU A 18 13.41 -12.69 -5.70
N GLU A 19 12.75 -13.78 -6.09
CA GLU A 19 11.82 -13.77 -7.24
C GLU A 19 10.59 -12.92 -6.93
N GLN A 20 10.04 -13.05 -5.71
CA GLN A 20 8.90 -12.23 -5.30
C GLN A 20 9.25 -10.75 -5.20
N ILE A 21 10.44 -10.42 -4.68
CA ILE A 21 10.89 -9.02 -4.62
C ILE A 21 11.09 -8.47 -6.03
N ARG A 22 11.71 -9.25 -6.93
CA ARG A 22 11.91 -8.86 -8.34
C ARG A 22 10.58 -8.60 -9.03
N LEU A 23 9.57 -9.46 -8.81
CA LEU A 23 8.24 -9.28 -9.39
C LEU A 23 7.59 -7.99 -8.89
N SER A 24 7.59 -7.73 -7.58
CA SER A 24 7.03 -6.49 -7.02
C SER A 24 7.73 -5.24 -7.56
N LEU A 25 9.06 -5.25 -7.67
CA LEU A 25 9.82 -4.13 -8.25
C LEU A 25 9.52 -3.94 -9.74
N ARG A 26 9.41 -5.04 -10.50
CA ARG A 26 9.02 -5.00 -11.93
C ARG A 26 7.63 -4.41 -12.11
N ARG A 27 6.66 -4.76 -11.27
CA ARG A 27 5.30 -4.17 -11.32
C ARG A 27 5.31 -2.66 -11.15
N ILE A 28 6.10 -2.13 -10.20
CA ILE A 28 6.23 -0.67 -10.01
C ILE A 28 6.90 -0.02 -11.24
N MET A 29 7.92 -0.66 -11.83
CA MET A 29 8.58 -0.14 -13.04
C MET A 29 7.62 -0.13 -14.24
N VAL A 30 6.87 -1.22 -14.44
CA VAL A 30 5.87 -1.34 -15.50
C VAL A 30 4.76 -0.31 -15.34
N LEU A 31 4.24 -0.13 -14.12
CA LEU A 31 3.25 0.91 -13.82
C LEU A 31 3.74 2.30 -14.24
N ARG A 32 5.01 2.62 -13.94
CA ARG A 32 5.62 3.89 -14.35
C ARG A 32 5.74 4.02 -15.87
N SER A 33 6.08 2.93 -16.57
CA SER A 33 6.18 2.92 -18.04
C SER A 33 4.81 3.13 -18.68
N TYR A 34 3.80 2.38 -18.24
CA TYR A 34 2.41 2.49 -18.71
C TYR A 34 1.84 3.91 -18.51
N MET A 35 1.99 4.46 -17.30
CA MET A 35 1.51 5.83 -17.01
C MET A 35 2.29 6.90 -17.78
N ARG A 36 3.54 6.63 -18.17
CA ARG A 36 4.34 7.51 -19.02
C ARG A 36 3.82 7.49 -20.45
N SER A 37 3.62 6.32 -21.06
CA SER A 37 3.12 6.22 -22.44
C SER A 37 1.76 6.91 -22.55
N LYS A 38 0.84 6.61 -21.61
CA LYS A 38 -0.50 7.22 -21.54
C LYS A 38 -0.47 8.74 -21.42
N ARG A 39 0.55 9.33 -20.77
CA ARG A 39 0.67 10.78 -20.57
C ARG A 39 1.45 11.53 -21.65
N LEU A 40 2.51 10.93 -22.17
CA LEU A 40 3.44 11.60 -23.07
C LEU A 40 3.20 11.24 -24.53
N GLU A 41 2.82 9.99 -24.80
CA GLU A 41 2.68 9.43 -26.15
C GLU A 41 1.21 9.42 -26.59
N GLY A 42 0.27 9.63 -25.66
CA GLY A 42 -1.17 9.67 -25.93
C GLY A 42 -1.80 8.29 -26.10
N GLU A 43 -0.99 7.24 -26.24
CA GLU A 43 -1.42 5.85 -26.35
C GLU A 43 -0.91 5.00 -25.18
N ALA A 44 -1.79 4.16 -24.64
CA ALA A 44 -1.47 3.26 -23.55
C ALA A 44 -0.82 1.98 -24.09
N ASP A 45 0.42 1.69 -23.68
CA ASP A 45 1.08 0.42 -24.00
C ASP A 45 0.62 -0.66 -23.02
N ILE A 46 -0.41 -1.41 -23.39
CA ILE A 46 -0.98 -2.48 -22.56
C ILE A 46 -0.03 -3.69 -22.49
N GLY A 47 0.78 -3.92 -23.53
CA GLY A 47 1.66 -5.07 -23.63
C GLY A 47 2.75 -5.12 -22.55
N VAL A 48 3.09 -3.98 -21.93
CA VAL A 48 4.00 -3.98 -20.77
C VAL A 48 3.34 -4.46 -19.49
N LEU A 49 2.02 -4.29 -19.32
CA LEU A 49 1.28 -4.74 -18.14
C LEU A 49 1.16 -6.26 -18.10
N GLU A 50 0.90 -6.88 -19.25
CA GLU A 50 0.76 -8.34 -19.38
C GLU A 50 2.04 -9.09 -18.95
N LYS A 51 3.22 -8.51 -19.22
CA LYS A 51 4.53 -9.09 -18.83
C LYS A 51 4.69 -9.30 -17.33
N VAL A 52 3.89 -8.62 -16.50
CA VAL A 52 3.90 -8.73 -15.04
C VAL A 52 2.54 -9.19 -14.48
N GLY A 53 1.65 -9.66 -15.37
CA GLY A 53 0.32 -10.15 -15.03
C GLY A 53 -0.58 -9.07 -14.41
N MET A 54 -0.52 -7.84 -14.93
CA MET A 54 -1.40 -6.75 -14.52
C MET A 54 -2.40 -6.41 -15.62
N THR A 55 -3.63 -6.04 -15.24
CA THR A 55 -4.59 -5.42 -16.16
C THR A 55 -4.48 -3.90 -16.12
N GLU A 56 -5.13 -3.20 -17.05
CA GLU A 56 -5.21 -1.74 -17.02
C GLU A 56 -5.91 -1.24 -15.76
N GLU A 57 -7.02 -1.86 -15.36
CA GLU A 57 -7.76 -1.49 -14.14
C GLU A 57 -6.87 -1.61 -12.91
N MET A 58 -6.10 -2.69 -12.80
CA MET A 58 -5.12 -2.85 -11.72
C MET A 58 -4.06 -1.74 -11.75
N ALA A 59 -3.58 -1.35 -12.94
CA ALA A 59 -2.60 -0.27 -13.07
C ALA A 59 -3.20 1.08 -12.65
N GLU A 60 -4.44 1.39 -13.04
CA GLU A 60 -5.14 2.61 -12.65
C GLU A 60 -5.43 2.66 -11.14
N GLU A 61 -5.86 1.55 -10.54
CA GLU A 61 -6.07 1.43 -9.10
C GLU A 61 -4.75 1.60 -8.33
N MET A 62 -3.69 0.93 -8.78
CA MET A 62 -2.36 1.11 -8.19
C MET A 62 -1.89 2.55 -8.31
N TYR A 63 -2.11 3.21 -9.45
CA TYR A 63 -1.78 4.63 -9.61
C TYR A 63 -2.58 5.53 -8.66
N ARG A 64 -3.89 5.26 -8.51
CA ARG A 64 -4.76 5.96 -7.56
C ARG A 64 -4.26 5.83 -6.12
N LEU A 65 -3.87 4.61 -5.71
CA LEU A 65 -3.44 4.34 -4.34
C LEU A 65 -2.00 4.82 -4.04
N LEU A 66 -1.07 4.65 -4.98
CA LEU A 66 0.35 4.91 -4.76
C LEU A 66 0.79 6.32 -5.15
N ALA A 67 0.25 6.88 -6.23
CA ALA A 67 0.68 8.18 -6.75
C ALA A 67 -0.26 9.32 -6.35
N ILE A 68 -1.58 9.12 -6.44
CA ILE A 68 -2.55 10.14 -6.00
C ILE A 68 -2.71 10.11 -4.48
N ALA A 69 -2.89 8.91 -3.92
CA ALA A 69 -2.85 8.62 -2.49
C ALA A 69 -3.72 9.59 -1.64
N LYS A 70 -5.01 9.75 -2.01
CA LYS A 70 -5.94 10.61 -1.26
C LYS A 70 -6.05 10.15 0.19
N TYR A 71 -6.27 11.07 1.12
CA TYR A 71 -6.28 10.77 2.56
C TYR A 71 -7.17 9.56 2.93
N LYS A 72 -8.42 9.55 2.43
CA LYS A 72 -9.38 8.45 2.66
C LYS A 72 -8.95 7.10 2.11
N ASP A 73 -8.07 7.08 1.10
CA ASP A 73 -7.57 5.87 0.46
C ASP A 73 -6.31 5.34 1.18
N ARG A 74 -5.56 6.22 1.88
CA ARG A 74 -4.38 5.84 2.67
C ARG A 74 -4.75 5.21 4.01
N PHE A 75 -5.82 5.70 4.63
CA PHE A 75 -6.22 5.34 5.98
C PHE A 75 -7.64 4.81 6.01
N VAL A 76 -7.78 3.49 5.92
CA VAL A 76 -9.05 2.78 6.09
C VAL A 76 -9.09 2.20 7.50
N ILE A 77 -9.28 3.07 8.49
CA ILE A 77 -9.34 2.70 9.91
C ILE A 77 -10.81 2.60 10.34
N PRO A 78 -11.35 1.40 10.55
CA PRO A 78 -12.72 1.25 11.02
C PRO A 78 -12.85 1.70 12.49
N THR A 79 -14.03 2.17 12.86
CA THR A 79 -14.33 2.45 14.26
C THR A 79 -14.51 1.15 15.04
N VAL A 80 -13.87 1.06 16.20
CA VAL A 80 -14.07 -0.07 17.14
C VAL A 80 -15.36 0.19 17.93
N LYS A 81 -16.26 -0.81 17.97
CA LYS A 81 -17.50 -0.73 18.76
C LYS A 81 -17.27 -1.08 20.23
N LYS A 82 -16.53 -0.22 20.93
CA LYS A 82 -16.24 -0.37 22.37
C LYS A 82 -17.51 -0.41 23.25
N GLU A 83 -18.61 0.16 22.74
CA GLU A 83 -19.94 0.17 23.36
C GLU A 83 -20.51 -1.20 23.72
N LYS A 84 -20.04 -2.27 23.07
CA LYS A 84 -20.53 -3.63 23.33
C LYS A 84 -19.79 -4.34 24.46
N GLU A 85 -18.59 -3.87 24.81
CA GLU A 85 -17.71 -4.52 25.78
C GLU A 85 -17.59 -3.73 27.08
N VAL A 86 -17.84 -2.42 27.03
CA VAL A 86 -17.63 -1.53 28.18
C VAL A 86 -18.80 -0.54 28.31
N ASP A 87 -19.16 -0.23 29.55
CA ASP A 87 -20.09 0.87 29.85
C ASP A 87 -19.41 2.20 29.53
N LEU A 88 -19.70 2.72 28.33
CA LEU A 88 -19.10 3.96 27.83
C LEU A 88 -19.41 5.18 28.69
N TYR A 89 -20.57 5.21 29.37
CA TYR A 89 -20.92 6.33 30.22
C TYR A 89 -20.06 6.35 31.49
N ARG A 90 -19.84 5.17 32.07
CA ARG A 90 -18.93 5.02 33.21
C ARG A 90 -17.48 5.34 32.82
N GLU A 91 -17.01 4.81 31.70
CA GLU A 91 -15.66 5.09 31.18
C GLU A 91 -15.45 6.57 30.87
N GLN A 92 -16.42 7.24 30.25
CA GLN A 92 -16.33 8.68 29.97
C GLN A 92 -16.15 9.49 31.26
N GLY A 93 -16.81 9.09 32.35
CA GLY A 93 -16.72 9.77 33.64
C GLY A 93 -15.46 9.45 34.46
N ALA A 94 -14.84 8.29 34.22
CA ALA A 94 -13.66 7.83 34.95
C ALA A 94 -12.35 7.92 34.16
N ALA A 95 -12.43 8.19 32.85
CA ALA A 95 -11.25 8.26 31.98
C ALA A 95 -10.26 9.33 32.46
N GLY A 96 -9.01 8.91 32.68
CA GLY A 96 -7.93 9.79 33.13
C GLY A 96 -7.83 9.94 34.65
N PHE A 97 -8.71 9.32 35.44
CA PHE A 97 -8.56 9.24 36.89
C PHE A 97 -7.82 7.96 37.27
N ASP A 98 -6.60 8.10 37.82
CA ASP A 98 -5.87 7.00 38.44
C ASP A 98 -6.05 7.06 39.97
N PRO A 99 -6.82 6.13 40.58
CA PRO A 99 -7.03 6.11 42.02
C PRO A 99 -5.77 5.73 42.82
N HIS A 100 -4.74 5.20 42.18
CA HIS A 100 -3.50 4.78 42.84
C HIS A 100 -2.34 5.78 42.68
N GLY A 101 -2.47 6.76 41.80
CA GLY A 101 -1.42 7.72 41.48
C GLY A 101 -0.23 7.07 40.76
N ALA A 102 0.49 7.87 39.97
CA ALA A 102 1.76 7.45 39.36
C ALA A 102 2.81 7.09 40.42
#